data_AF-A0A0N4WXW5-F1
#
_entry.id   AF-A0A0N4WXW5-F1
#
_cell.length_a   1.000
_cell.length_b   1.000
_cell.length_c   1.000
_cell.angle_alpha   90.00
_cell.angle_beta   90.00
_cell.angle_gamma   90.00
#
_symmetry.space_group_name_H-M   'P 1'
#
loop_
_entity.id
_entity.type
_entity.pdbx_description
1 polymer ?
#
loop_
_entity_poly.entity_id
_entity_poly.type
_entity_poly.pdbx_seq_one_letter_code
_entity_poly.pdbx_strand_id
1 'polypeptide(L)'
;MVRLTEVDLVRCVLIGDDESGKELMMKKYAAYSGVPYNAERGEVITAFNGRKCIFVDSSTAEQTNEEAHVFLLCVSVASQASVEETVRMILDAVVERIRGVPFVLVGTQIDKRLSMLISNYGSGEIKYMPMPLNQAESFAKRIGAGAYFECSEVTGEGLDEVFEGAFEVGHREESICLSDGNCVRLSDHIDDNDGFVRLLRNDVFVILAVHLTIPEKEMFTSGAVEIRKDVEANVLVVGMGFINSYLHHNYPKMQITTVDHDPKMLEIARKWFELRLDSRHTAITMDGIDFFKKAVLKGLHYNAIHIDACTLKDNVTTNCPVDVFYEKGTLDLLSRLITSKGVVIVNVLNINGQPYRAAKKVCLGVIPIH
;
A
#
# COMPACT_ATOMS: atom_id res chain seq x y z
N MET A 1 -29.83 16.13 16.18
CA MET A 1 -29.39 15.22 17.25
C MET A 1 -28.68 14.06 16.57
N VAL A 2 -27.36 14.15 16.47
CA VAL A 2 -26.54 13.12 15.81
C VAL A 2 -26.62 11.86 16.67
N ARG A 3 -26.98 10.72 16.09
CA ARG A 3 -27.00 9.44 16.80
C ARG A 3 -25.56 9.09 17.17
N LEU A 4 -25.31 8.83 18.45
CA LEU A 4 -24.00 8.49 19.03
C LEU A 4 -23.45 7.10 18.59
N THR A 5 -23.84 6.61 17.41
CA THR A 5 -23.47 5.28 16.89
C THR A 5 -22.50 5.33 15.70
N GLU A 6 -22.03 6.51 15.30
CA GLU A 6 -21.06 6.70 14.21
C GLU A 6 -19.88 7.56 14.68
N VAL A 7 -19.19 7.14 15.74
CA VAL A 7 -17.85 7.69 16.02
C VAL A 7 -16.87 6.78 15.29
N ASP A 8 -16.22 7.32 14.26
CA ASP A 8 -15.13 6.63 13.55
C ASP A 8 -14.12 6.11 14.58
N LEU A 9 -14.00 4.78 14.65
CA LEU A 9 -13.19 4.06 15.62
C LEU A 9 -12.00 3.43 14.90
N VAL A 10 -10.79 3.70 15.38
CA VAL A 10 -9.58 3.00 14.95
C VAL A 10 -9.20 1.96 15.99
N ARG A 11 -8.97 0.72 15.55
CA ARG A 11 -8.63 -0.42 16.40
C ARG A 11 -7.22 -0.88 16.07
N CYS A 12 -6.32 -0.66 17.01
CA CYS A 12 -4.90 -0.97 16.95
C CYS A 12 -4.65 -2.25 17.76
N VAL A 13 -4.08 -3.28 17.14
CA VAL A 13 -3.76 -4.55 17.82
C VAL A 13 -2.25 -4.68 17.94
N LEU A 14 -1.76 -4.76 19.18
CA LEU A 14 -0.34 -4.95 19.47
C LEU A 14 -0.01 -6.45 19.49
N ILE A 15 1.04 -6.81 18.77
CA ILE A 15 1.57 -8.17 18.70
C ILE A 15 3.06 -8.11 18.98
N GLY A 16 3.50 -8.90 19.95
CA GLY A 16 4.90 -9.01 20.32
C GLY A 16 5.07 -10.11 21.37
N ASP A 17 6.28 -10.62 21.53
CA ASP A 17 6.62 -11.53 22.62
C ASP A 17 6.51 -10.85 24.00
N ASP A 18 6.68 -11.60 25.06
CA ASP A 18 6.56 -11.08 26.44
C ASP A 18 7.69 -10.12 26.81
N GLU A 19 8.81 -10.15 26.08
CA GLU A 19 9.97 -9.29 26.32
C GLU A 19 9.95 -8.01 25.47
N SER A 20 9.03 -7.91 24.51
CA SER A 20 8.87 -6.79 23.58
C SER A 20 8.46 -5.49 24.23
N GLY A 21 8.09 -5.46 25.51
CA GLY A 21 7.72 -4.21 26.20
C GLY A 21 6.34 -3.64 25.86
N LYS A 22 5.53 -4.33 25.04
CA LYS A 22 4.17 -3.90 24.62
C LYS A 22 3.27 -3.44 25.78
N GLU A 23 3.24 -4.18 26.88
CA GLU A 23 2.41 -3.85 28.06
C GLU A 23 2.92 -2.60 28.78
N LEU A 24 4.24 -2.49 28.95
CA LEU A 24 4.88 -1.32 29.57
C LEU A 24 4.65 -0.07 28.73
N MET A 25 4.72 -0.19 27.40
CA MET A 25 4.47 0.88 26.44
C MET A 25 3.06 1.43 26.61
N MET A 26 2.04 0.56 26.64
CA MET A 26 0.66 0.96 26.85
C MET A 26 0.43 1.61 28.22
N LYS A 27 0.98 1.03 29.29
CA LYS A 27 0.87 1.61 30.65
C LYS A 27 1.51 2.98 30.74
N LYS A 28 2.69 3.15 30.12
CA LYS A 28 3.43 4.41 30.11
C LYS A 28 2.69 5.49 29.32
N TYR A 29 2.22 5.16 28.12
CA TYR A 29 1.38 6.05 27.32
C TYR A 29 0.11 6.44 28.08
N ALA A 30 -0.60 5.49 28.67
CA ALA A 30 -1.82 5.76 29.44
C ALA A 30 -1.58 6.76 30.59
N ALA A 31 -0.50 6.55 31.37
CA ALA A 31 -0.12 7.46 32.44
C ALA A 31 0.27 8.86 31.93
N TYR A 32 1.00 8.92 30.82
CA TYR A 32 1.45 10.18 30.21
C TYR A 32 0.30 10.99 29.61
N SER A 33 -0.58 10.34 28.85
CA SER A 33 -1.73 10.96 28.18
C SER A 33 -2.94 11.17 29.10
N GLY A 34 -2.87 10.72 30.36
CA GLY A 34 -3.94 10.88 31.34
C GLY A 34 -5.18 10.03 31.04
N VAL A 35 -5.03 8.91 30.34
CA VAL A 35 -6.11 7.96 30.00
C VAL A 35 -5.97 6.67 30.81
N PRO A 36 -7.06 5.95 31.13
CA PRO A 36 -6.98 4.73 31.91
C PRO A 36 -6.42 3.55 31.09
N TYR A 37 -5.58 2.72 31.72
CA TYR A 37 -5.20 1.40 31.22
C TYR A 37 -6.09 0.33 31.86
N ASN A 38 -6.75 -0.48 31.04
CA ASN A 38 -7.54 -1.61 31.48
C ASN A 38 -6.66 -2.88 31.52
N ALA A 39 -6.25 -3.29 32.71
CA ALA A 39 -5.38 -4.45 32.89
C ALA A 39 -6.07 -5.80 32.60
N GLU A 40 -7.39 -5.90 32.77
CA GLU A 40 -8.14 -7.14 32.49
C GLU A 40 -8.24 -7.40 30.99
N ARG A 41 -8.31 -6.33 30.18
CA ARG A 41 -8.44 -6.40 28.72
C ARG A 41 -7.16 -6.10 27.96
N GLY A 42 -6.08 -5.74 28.66
CA GLY A 42 -4.86 -5.21 28.06
C GLY A 42 -5.12 -4.07 27.09
N GLU A 43 -5.98 -3.11 27.48
CA GLU A 43 -6.55 -2.11 26.57
C GLU A 43 -6.25 -0.67 27.03
N VAL A 44 -5.95 0.21 26.08
CA VAL A 44 -5.96 1.67 26.24
C VAL A 44 -6.95 2.27 25.26
N ILE A 45 -7.86 3.10 25.76
CA ILE A 45 -8.80 3.87 24.93
C ILE A 45 -8.40 5.34 25.00
N THR A 46 -8.13 5.92 23.83
CA THR A 46 -7.71 7.32 23.67
C THR A 46 -8.44 7.95 22.48
N ALA A 47 -8.11 9.20 22.16
CA ALA A 47 -8.62 9.87 20.98
C ALA A 47 -7.51 10.64 20.25
N PHE A 48 -7.49 10.51 18.93
CA PHE A 48 -6.62 11.26 18.02
C PHE A 48 -7.52 11.98 17.00
N ASN A 49 -7.24 13.25 16.72
CA ASN A 49 -8.02 14.06 15.77
C ASN A 49 -9.54 14.01 15.98
N GLY A 50 -9.99 13.94 17.25
CA GLY A 50 -11.41 13.85 17.62
C GLY A 50 -12.07 12.49 17.40
N ARG A 51 -11.30 11.46 16.98
CA ARG A 51 -11.77 10.10 16.71
C ARG A 51 -11.35 9.15 17.83
N LYS A 52 -12.20 8.18 18.14
CA LYS A 52 -11.90 7.18 19.17
C LYS A 52 -10.84 6.21 18.65
N CYS A 53 -9.83 5.92 19.46
CA CYS A 53 -8.80 4.94 19.15
C CYS A 53 -8.68 3.93 20.30
N ILE A 54 -8.61 2.65 19.97
CA ILE A 54 -8.46 1.55 20.92
C ILE A 54 -7.18 0.80 20.60
N PHE A 55 -6.28 0.71 21.57
CA PHE A 55 -5.09 -0.13 21.53
C PHE A 55 -5.30 -1.35 22.41
N VAL A 56 -5.07 -2.54 21.89
CA VAL A 56 -5.27 -3.79 22.64
C VAL A 56 -4.10 -4.75 22.46
N ASP A 57 -3.70 -5.40 23.55
CA ASP A 57 -2.70 -6.47 23.55
C ASP A 57 -3.32 -7.79 23.09
N SER A 58 -2.78 -8.37 22.01
CA SER A 58 -3.23 -9.66 21.48
C SER A 58 -3.09 -10.84 22.46
N SER A 59 -2.20 -10.76 23.46
CA SER A 59 -1.98 -11.82 24.45
C SER A 59 -3.08 -11.91 25.51
N THR A 60 -3.82 -10.83 25.73
CA THR A 60 -4.89 -10.73 26.76
C THR A 60 -6.29 -10.82 26.18
N ALA A 61 -6.42 -10.72 24.86
CA ALA A 61 -7.70 -10.76 24.19
C ALA A 61 -8.21 -12.20 24.02
N GLU A 62 -8.94 -12.71 25.03
CA GLU A 62 -9.93 -13.74 24.80
C GLU A 62 -10.96 -13.17 23.80
N GLN A 63 -10.87 -13.56 22.52
CA GLN A 63 -11.77 -13.16 21.42
C GLN A 63 -11.62 -11.70 20.93
N THR A 64 -10.72 -11.47 19.98
CA THR A 64 -10.95 -10.40 18.98
C THR A 64 -11.61 -11.02 17.74
N ASN A 65 -12.93 -11.20 17.82
CA ASN A 65 -13.80 -11.37 16.64
C ASN A 65 -14.07 -10.03 15.92
N GLU A 66 -13.31 -8.96 16.23
CA GLU A 66 -13.44 -7.64 15.63
C GLU A 66 -12.22 -7.31 14.77
N GLU A 67 -12.46 -6.79 13.56
CA GLU A 67 -11.43 -6.47 12.57
C GLU A 67 -10.46 -5.39 13.11
N ALA A 68 -9.17 -5.71 13.14
CA ALA A 68 -8.12 -4.73 13.39
C ALA A 68 -8.03 -3.75 12.22
N HIS A 69 -7.83 -2.47 12.50
CA HIS A 69 -7.57 -1.44 11.49
C HIS A 69 -6.07 -1.29 11.22
N VAL A 70 -5.23 -1.56 12.22
CA VAL A 70 -3.77 -1.60 12.11
C VAL A 70 -3.18 -2.57 13.12
N PHE A 71 -2.12 -3.27 12.74
CA PHE A 71 -1.31 -4.08 13.64
C PHE A 71 -0.01 -3.35 14.01
N LEU A 72 0.37 -3.41 15.28
CA LEU A 72 1.65 -2.91 15.77
C LEU A 72 2.51 -4.12 16.12
N LEU A 73 3.55 -4.38 15.33
CA LEU A 73 4.51 -5.44 15.60
C LEU A 73 5.60 -4.90 16.53
N CYS A 74 5.49 -5.21 17.82
CA CYS A 74 6.39 -4.72 18.85
C CYS A 74 7.59 -5.67 19.02
N VAL A 75 8.81 -5.13 18.94
CA VAL A 75 10.06 -5.87 19.09
C VAL A 75 11.10 -5.04 19.85
N SER A 76 11.86 -5.68 20.73
CA SER A 76 12.96 -5.00 21.43
C SER A 76 14.14 -4.76 20.50
N VAL A 77 14.60 -3.51 20.38
CA VAL A 77 15.81 -3.19 19.60
C VAL A 77 17.11 -3.59 20.30
N ALA A 78 17.03 -4.15 21.51
CA ALA A 78 18.19 -4.55 22.30
C ALA A 78 18.96 -5.74 21.67
N SER A 79 18.33 -6.50 20.78
CA SER A 79 18.95 -7.64 20.07
C SER A 79 18.44 -7.76 18.62
N GLN A 80 19.32 -7.56 17.65
CA GLN A 80 19.00 -7.61 16.22
C GLN A 80 18.48 -9.00 15.78
N ALA A 81 19.12 -10.08 16.25
CA ALA A 81 18.73 -11.44 15.87
C ALA A 81 17.32 -11.79 16.37
N SER A 82 16.98 -11.33 17.59
CA SER A 82 15.64 -11.50 18.15
C SER A 82 14.59 -10.76 17.34
N VAL A 83 14.87 -9.52 16.89
CA VAL A 83 13.94 -8.77 16.03
C VAL A 83 13.58 -9.58 14.77
N GLU A 84 14.59 -10.07 14.03
CA GLU A 84 14.35 -10.78 12.78
C GLU A 84 13.59 -12.10 13.00
N GLU A 85 13.92 -12.85 14.06
CA GLU A 85 13.27 -14.11 14.40
C GLU A 85 11.83 -13.90 14.91
N THR A 86 11.64 -12.98 15.86
CA THR A 86 10.32 -12.63 16.42
C THR A 86 9.39 -12.13 15.33
N VAL A 87 9.84 -11.22 14.46
CA VAL A 87 9.01 -10.74 13.33
C VAL A 87 8.65 -11.88 12.38
N ARG A 88 9.60 -12.77 12.04
CA ARG A 88 9.31 -13.91 11.18
C ARG A 88 8.24 -14.82 11.81
N MET A 89 8.38 -15.16 13.08
CA MET A 89 7.41 -15.99 13.81
C MET A 89 6.03 -15.34 13.88
N ILE A 90 5.98 -14.04 14.15
CA ILE A 90 4.73 -13.29 14.19
C ILE A 90 4.08 -13.32 12.81
N LEU A 91 4.81 -12.95 11.76
CA LEU A 91 4.28 -12.95 10.40
C LEU A 91 3.78 -14.36 10.02
N ASP A 92 4.54 -15.42 10.26
CA ASP A 92 4.11 -16.80 9.98
C ASP A 92 2.81 -17.18 10.73
N ALA A 93 2.64 -16.72 11.97
CA ALA A 93 1.49 -17.04 12.80
C ALA A 93 0.22 -16.23 12.49
N VAL A 94 0.37 -14.99 12.02
CA VAL A 94 -0.76 -14.06 11.84
C VAL A 94 -0.92 -13.54 10.41
N VAL A 95 -0.17 -14.05 9.42
CA VAL A 95 -0.27 -13.62 8.00
C VAL A 95 -1.70 -13.67 7.47
N GLU A 96 -2.48 -14.69 7.84
CA GLU A 96 -3.87 -14.83 7.41
C GLU A 96 -4.78 -13.78 8.07
N ARG A 97 -4.47 -13.37 9.31
CA ARG A 97 -5.20 -12.34 10.07
C ARG A 97 -4.82 -10.91 9.65
N ILE A 98 -3.55 -10.70 9.26
CA ILE A 98 -3.06 -9.39 8.79
C ILE A 98 -3.42 -9.14 7.32
N ARG A 99 -3.86 -10.16 6.55
CA ARG A 99 -4.10 -10.02 5.11
C ARG A 99 -5.11 -8.91 4.80
N GLY A 100 -4.62 -7.79 4.27
CA GLY A 100 -5.42 -6.63 3.88
C GLY A 100 -5.56 -5.55 4.96
N VAL A 101 -4.98 -5.75 6.14
CA VAL A 101 -4.86 -4.76 7.23
C VAL A 101 -3.41 -4.26 7.26
N PRO A 102 -3.15 -2.95 7.29
CA PRO A 102 -1.79 -2.44 7.40
C PRO A 102 -1.17 -2.79 8.76
N PHE A 103 0.16 -2.81 8.81
CA PHE A 103 0.89 -2.95 10.05
C PHE A 103 2.08 -2.00 10.10
N VAL A 104 2.50 -1.66 11.31
CA VAL A 104 3.72 -0.88 11.60
C VAL A 104 4.67 -1.74 12.41
N LEU A 105 5.97 -1.52 12.23
CA LEU A 105 7.00 -2.12 13.08
C LEU A 105 7.36 -1.13 14.17
N VAL A 106 7.34 -1.57 15.43
CA VAL A 106 7.64 -0.75 16.60
C VAL A 106 8.87 -1.31 17.32
N GLY A 107 9.97 -0.56 17.27
CA GLY A 107 11.18 -0.82 18.03
C GLY A 107 11.07 -0.29 19.46
N THR A 108 10.97 -1.19 20.43
CA THR A 108 10.85 -0.86 21.85
C THR A 108 12.19 -0.90 22.56
N GLN A 109 12.24 -0.36 23.79
CA GLN A 109 13.40 -0.42 24.68
C GLN A 109 14.66 0.26 24.10
N ILE A 110 14.51 1.39 23.39
CA ILE A 110 15.66 2.09 22.79
C ILE A 110 16.71 2.56 23.81
N ASP A 111 16.31 2.78 25.06
CA ASP A 111 17.21 3.10 26.17
C ASP A 111 18.26 2.00 26.42
N LYS A 112 17.94 0.75 26.06
CA LYS A 112 18.87 -0.38 26.22
C LYS A 112 19.99 -0.40 25.19
N ARG A 113 19.90 0.33 24.07
CA ARG A 113 20.94 0.32 23.02
C ARG A 113 22.32 0.68 23.58
N LEU A 114 22.37 1.79 24.31
CA LEU A 114 23.63 2.27 24.87
C LEU A 114 24.17 1.32 25.96
N SER A 115 23.31 0.83 26.85
CA SER A 115 23.73 -0.11 27.89
C SER A 115 24.20 -1.45 27.34
N MET A 116 23.58 -1.95 26.26
CA MET A 116 24.00 -3.19 25.59
C MET A 116 25.36 -3.02 24.90
N LEU A 117 25.61 -1.87 24.27
CA LEU A 117 26.93 -1.55 23.70
C LEU A 117 28.01 -1.49 24.78
N ILE A 118 27.73 -0.81 25.90
CA ILE A 118 28.66 -0.71 27.04
C ILE A 118 28.93 -2.10 27.64
N SER A 119 27.89 -2.91 27.84
CA SER A 119 28.01 -4.27 28.37
C SER A 119 28.88 -5.15 27.48
N ASN A 120 28.65 -5.15 26.17
CA ASN A 120 29.43 -5.93 25.21
C ASN A 120 30.91 -5.50 25.19
N TYR A 121 31.20 -4.21 25.37
CA TYR A 121 32.57 -3.70 25.44
C TYR A 121 33.28 -4.12 26.74
N GLY A 122 32.55 -4.15 27.85
CA GLY A 122 33.08 -4.49 29.18
C GLY A 122 33.28 -5.99 29.44
N SER A 123 32.51 -6.87 28.79
CA SER A 123 32.58 -8.33 29.00
C SER A 123 33.56 -9.07 28.09
N GLY A 124 34.00 -8.46 26.97
CA GLY A 124 34.85 -9.13 25.97
C GLY A 124 34.16 -10.25 25.17
N GLU A 125 32.98 -10.69 25.59
CA GLU A 125 32.06 -11.57 24.85
C GLU A 125 30.85 -10.77 24.36
N ILE A 126 30.58 -10.82 23.05
CA ILE A 126 29.38 -10.24 22.43
C ILE A 126 28.21 -11.20 22.70
N LYS A 127 27.28 -10.81 23.58
CA LYS A 127 26.05 -11.61 23.80
C LYS A 127 25.00 -11.32 22.72
N TYR A 128 24.66 -10.05 22.54
CA TYR A 128 23.67 -9.61 21.55
C TYR A 128 24.04 -8.23 21.02
N MET A 129 23.90 -8.02 19.71
CA MET A 129 24.09 -6.70 19.11
C MET A 129 22.74 -5.96 19.06
N PRO A 130 22.62 -4.76 19.63
CA PRO A 130 21.40 -3.97 19.45
C PRO A 130 21.22 -3.59 17.98
N MET A 131 19.98 -3.59 17.51
CA MET A 131 19.65 -3.20 16.15
C MET A 131 19.80 -1.67 16.00
N PRO A 132 20.65 -1.16 15.09
CA PRO A 132 20.73 0.27 14.77
C PRO A 132 19.47 0.78 14.07
N LEU A 133 19.14 2.07 14.27
CA LEU A 133 17.96 2.72 13.70
C LEU A 133 17.84 2.52 12.18
N ASN A 134 18.90 2.85 11.43
CA ASN A 134 18.90 2.74 9.96
C ASN A 134 18.67 1.29 9.46
N GLN A 135 19.12 0.30 10.24
CA GLN A 135 18.91 -1.10 9.91
C GLN A 135 17.48 -1.54 10.22
N ALA A 136 16.91 -1.04 11.32
CA ALA A 136 15.52 -1.29 11.69
C ALA A 136 14.54 -0.67 10.69
N GLU A 137 14.78 0.56 10.26
CA GLU A 137 14.02 1.23 9.19
C GLU A 137 14.09 0.44 7.87
N SER A 138 15.30 0.02 7.47
CA SER A 138 15.50 -0.78 6.27
C SER A 138 14.80 -2.14 6.36
N PHE A 139 14.77 -2.74 7.55
CA PHE A 139 14.07 -3.99 7.81
C PHE A 139 12.55 -3.82 7.75
N ALA A 140 12.00 -2.78 8.38
CA ALA A 140 10.59 -2.44 8.32
C ALA A 140 10.10 -2.26 6.87
N LYS A 141 10.88 -1.52 6.05
CA LYS A 141 10.60 -1.36 4.62
C LYS A 141 10.61 -2.70 3.89
N ARG A 142 11.60 -3.56 4.15
CA ARG A 142 11.75 -4.87 3.51
C ARG A 142 10.59 -5.83 3.80
N ILE A 143 10.01 -5.77 5.00
CA ILE A 143 8.86 -6.61 5.38
C ILE A 143 7.50 -6.01 4.97
N GLY A 144 7.48 -4.80 4.40
CA GLY A 144 6.25 -4.14 3.95
C GLY A 144 5.46 -3.44 5.06
N ALA A 145 6.12 -3.04 6.15
CA ALA A 145 5.49 -2.21 7.18
C ALA A 145 5.12 -0.84 6.58
N GLY A 146 3.95 -0.32 6.95
CA GLY A 146 3.49 1.02 6.54
C GLY A 146 4.32 2.15 7.16
N ALA A 147 4.92 1.90 8.33
CA ALA A 147 5.83 2.80 9.01
C ALA A 147 6.73 2.02 10.00
N TYR A 148 7.81 2.67 10.42
CA TYR A 148 8.66 2.25 11.52
C TYR A 148 8.69 3.34 12.59
N PHE A 149 8.48 2.93 13.84
CA PHE A 149 8.56 3.82 14.99
C PHE A 149 9.43 3.21 16.08
N GLU A 150 10.04 4.06 16.89
CA GLU A 150 10.84 3.65 18.04
C GLU A 150 10.36 4.34 19.30
N CYS A 151 10.40 3.64 20.44
CA CYS A 151 10.12 4.26 21.72
C CYS A 151 10.90 3.64 22.88
N SER A 152 10.97 4.39 23.98
CA SER A 152 11.37 3.89 25.29
C SER A 152 10.20 4.01 26.26
N GLU A 153 9.78 2.87 26.79
CA GLU A 153 8.74 2.79 27.83
C GLU A 153 9.23 3.36 29.16
N VAL A 154 10.55 3.50 29.32
CA VAL A 154 11.19 4.03 30.53
C VAL A 154 11.19 5.56 30.49
N THR A 155 11.77 6.14 29.43
CA THR A 155 11.93 7.60 29.31
C THR A 155 10.66 8.28 28.82
N GLY A 156 9.84 7.58 28.03
CA GLY A 156 8.68 8.13 27.32
C GLY A 156 9.01 8.67 25.93
N GLU A 157 10.28 8.63 25.51
CA GLU A 157 10.70 9.02 24.17
C GLU A 157 10.00 8.18 23.11
N GLY A 158 9.46 8.82 22.06
CA GLY A 158 8.85 8.15 20.92
C GLY A 158 7.42 7.62 21.12
N LEU A 159 6.84 7.77 22.32
CA LEU A 159 5.51 7.22 22.61
C LEU A 159 4.40 7.92 21.85
N ASP A 160 4.45 9.24 21.71
CA ASP A 160 3.42 9.98 20.98
C ASP A 160 3.47 9.59 19.49
N GLU A 161 4.66 9.49 18.92
CA GLU A 161 4.90 9.08 17.53
C GLU A 161 4.41 7.66 17.23
N VAL A 162 4.61 6.71 18.15
CA VAL A 162 4.11 5.33 17.99
C VAL A 162 2.58 5.32 17.93
N PHE A 163 1.90 5.99 18.87
CA PHE A 163 0.44 5.89 18.98
C PHE A 163 -0.27 6.77 17.94
N GLU A 164 0.20 7.99 17.69
CA GLU A 164 -0.33 8.88 16.66
C GLU A 164 -0.03 8.32 15.27
N GLY A 165 1.19 7.85 15.01
CA GLY A 165 1.56 7.27 13.73
C GLY A 165 0.84 5.95 13.44
N ALA A 166 0.65 5.09 14.45
CA ALA A 166 -0.21 3.92 14.30
C ALA A 166 -1.66 4.31 14.02
N PHE A 167 -2.17 5.34 14.72
CA PHE A 167 -3.47 5.91 14.42
C PHE A 167 -3.51 6.37 12.96
N GLU A 168 -2.59 7.17 12.45
CA GLU A 168 -2.58 7.62 11.04
C GLU A 168 -2.56 6.45 10.04
N VAL A 169 -1.77 5.40 10.30
CA VAL A 169 -1.69 4.22 9.43
C VAL A 169 -3.01 3.42 9.42
N GLY A 170 -3.67 3.29 10.58
CA GLY A 170 -4.97 2.64 10.72
C GLY A 170 -6.15 3.53 10.34
N HIS A 171 -5.98 4.83 10.51
CA HIS A 171 -6.89 5.91 10.18
C HIS A 171 -6.68 6.34 8.75
N ARG A 172 -6.99 5.43 7.83
CA ARG A 172 -7.08 5.78 6.41
C ARG A 172 -8.43 6.45 6.17
N GLU A 173 -8.47 7.78 6.13
CA GLU A 173 -9.41 8.45 5.22
C GLU A 173 -8.92 8.10 3.79
N GLU A 174 -9.73 7.65 2.84
CA GLU A 174 -11.11 7.98 2.54
C GLU A 174 -11.82 6.67 2.17
N SER A 175 -13.06 6.47 2.60
CA SER A 175 -13.96 5.53 1.91
C SER A 175 -15.00 6.33 1.12
N ILE A 176 -15.10 6.06 -0.18
CA ILE A 176 -16.06 6.74 -1.04
C ILE A 176 -17.24 5.82 -1.25
N CYS A 177 -18.38 6.18 -0.69
CA CYS A 177 -19.61 5.43 -0.88
C CYS A 177 -20.26 5.82 -2.21
N LEU A 178 -20.37 4.84 -3.09
CA LEU A 178 -21.02 4.93 -4.39
C LEU A 178 -22.55 5.02 -4.21
N SER A 179 -23.24 5.52 -5.25
CA SER A 179 -24.69 5.69 -5.25
C SER A 179 -25.51 4.40 -5.11
N ASP A 180 -24.86 3.24 -5.26
CA ASP A 180 -25.47 1.91 -5.06
C ASP A 180 -25.31 1.39 -3.62
N GLY A 181 -24.65 2.14 -2.74
CA GLY A 181 -24.44 1.80 -1.33
C GLY A 181 -23.12 1.08 -1.03
N ASN A 182 -22.28 0.79 -2.03
CA ASN A 182 -20.97 0.17 -1.83
C ASN A 182 -19.90 1.23 -1.51
N CYS A 183 -18.96 0.96 -0.60
CA CYS A 183 -17.93 1.93 -0.19
C CYS A 183 -16.51 1.48 -0.58
N VAL A 184 -15.77 2.37 -1.26
CA VAL A 184 -14.43 2.15 -1.83
C VAL A 184 -13.36 2.61 -0.84
N ARG A 185 -12.43 1.77 -0.36
CA ARG A 185 -11.32 2.21 0.51
C ARG A 185 -10.17 2.82 -0.30
N LEU A 186 -9.72 4.02 0.05
CA LEU A 186 -8.53 4.65 -0.52
C LEU A 186 -7.30 4.38 0.38
N SER A 187 -6.13 4.18 -0.23
CA SER A 187 -4.86 4.12 0.48
C SER A 187 -3.76 4.82 -0.30
N ASP A 188 -3.00 5.69 0.35
CA ASP A 188 -1.86 6.40 -0.24
C ASP A 188 -0.56 5.66 0.14
N HIS A 189 0.37 5.55 -0.81
CA HIS A 189 1.75 5.10 -0.63
C HIS A 189 2.68 6.12 -1.28
N ILE A 190 3.69 6.59 -0.56
CA ILE A 190 4.74 7.46 -1.10
C ILE A 190 6.00 6.61 -1.19
N ASP A 191 6.63 6.52 -2.36
CA ASP A 191 7.96 5.90 -2.52
C ASP A 191 9.00 7.02 -2.58
N ASP A 192 10.03 6.92 -1.75
CA ASP A 192 11.03 7.97 -1.47
C ASP A 192 11.96 8.28 -2.67
N ASN A 193 11.81 7.56 -3.79
CA ASN A 193 12.65 7.71 -5.00
C ASN A 193 11.85 8.13 -6.24
N ASP A 194 11.22 9.30 -6.18
CA ASP A 194 10.55 10.00 -7.28
C ASP A 194 9.13 9.51 -7.68
N GLY A 195 8.33 8.94 -6.76
CA GLY A 195 6.90 8.81 -7.09
C GLY A 195 5.83 8.69 -6.01
N PHE A 196 4.64 9.20 -6.38
CA PHE A 196 3.41 9.16 -5.60
C PHE A 196 2.54 8.00 -6.07
N VAL A 197 2.14 7.13 -5.15
CA VAL A 197 1.33 5.94 -5.39
C VAL A 197 -0.02 6.04 -4.68
N ARG A 198 -1.13 6.18 -5.39
CA ARG A 198 -2.47 6.18 -4.77
C ARG A 198 -3.24 4.94 -5.20
N LEU A 199 -3.56 4.08 -4.23
CA LEU A 199 -4.34 2.83 -4.37
C LEU A 199 -5.81 3.13 -4.08
N LEU A 200 -6.68 3.06 -5.07
CA LEU A 200 -8.14 3.13 -4.87
C LEU A 200 -8.71 1.73 -4.90
N ARG A 201 -8.98 1.10 -3.75
CA ARG A 201 -9.46 -0.27 -3.63
C ARG A 201 -10.97 -0.29 -3.45
N ASN A 202 -11.70 -0.60 -4.51
CA ASN A 202 -13.11 -0.94 -4.41
C ASN A 202 -13.26 -2.46 -4.40
N ASP A 203 -14.41 -2.98 -3.96
CA ASP A 203 -14.76 -4.40 -4.10
C ASP A 203 -14.83 -4.90 -5.58
N VAL A 204 -14.34 -4.09 -6.54
CA VAL A 204 -14.33 -4.34 -7.98
C VAL A 204 -13.02 -3.92 -8.71
N PHE A 205 -12.26 -2.87 -8.30
CA PHE A 205 -10.94 -2.52 -8.90
C PHE A 205 -9.96 -1.91 -7.88
N VAL A 206 -8.67 -2.03 -8.18
CA VAL A 206 -7.60 -1.18 -7.63
C VAL A 206 -7.14 -0.16 -8.69
N ILE A 207 -7.21 1.17 -8.47
CA ILE A 207 -6.52 2.16 -9.36
C ILE A 207 -5.19 2.56 -8.74
N LEU A 208 -4.11 2.55 -9.53
CA LEU A 208 -2.78 2.91 -9.08
C LEU A 208 -2.17 4.04 -9.90
N ALA A 209 -2.06 5.25 -9.33
CA ALA A 209 -1.27 6.32 -9.93
C ALA A 209 0.22 6.08 -9.65
N VAL A 210 1.13 6.17 -10.62
CA VAL A 210 2.59 6.05 -10.38
C VAL A 210 3.32 7.20 -11.07
N HIS A 211 4.34 7.75 -10.44
CA HIS A 211 5.23 8.73 -11.06
C HIS A 211 6.59 8.07 -11.31
N LEU A 212 7.03 8.08 -12.58
CA LEU A 212 8.38 7.79 -13.07
C LEU A 212 9.04 6.43 -12.71
N THR A 213 8.40 5.52 -11.97
CA THR A 213 8.83 4.12 -11.85
C THR A 213 8.11 3.22 -12.85
N ILE A 214 8.80 2.18 -13.31
CA ILE A 214 8.28 1.25 -14.31
C ILE A 214 7.11 0.47 -13.67
N PRO A 215 5.87 0.50 -14.23
CA PRO A 215 4.66 -0.06 -13.60
C PRO A 215 4.62 -1.60 -13.48
N GLU A 216 5.77 -2.26 -13.51
CA GLU A 216 5.90 -3.72 -13.55
C GLU A 216 5.46 -4.40 -12.25
N LYS A 217 5.68 -3.77 -11.09
CA LYS A 217 5.51 -4.41 -9.77
C LYS A 217 4.10 -4.26 -9.22
N GLU A 218 3.39 -3.26 -9.72
CA GLU A 218 2.14 -2.69 -9.26
C GLU A 218 0.96 -3.66 -9.39
N MET A 219 0.93 -4.40 -10.50
CA MET A 219 -0.05 -5.46 -10.69
C MET A 219 0.11 -6.62 -9.68
N PHE A 220 1.31 -6.77 -9.13
CA PHE A 220 1.60 -7.80 -8.16
C PHE A 220 1.40 -7.33 -6.71
N THR A 221 1.85 -6.12 -6.39
CA THR A 221 1.69 -5.53 -5.04
C THR A 221 0.22 -5.25 -4.71
N SER A 222 -0.61 -4.96 -5.72
CA SER A 222 -2.07 -4.87 -5.56
C SER A 222 -2.74 -6.21 -5.23
N GLY A 223 -2.05 -7.35 -5.44
CA GLY A 223 -2.59 -8.69 -5.30
C GLY A 223 -3.49 -9.14 -6.46
N ALA A 224 -3.56 -8.36 -7.54
CA ALA A 224 -4.33 -8.69 -8.74
C ALA A 224 -3.71 -9.85 -9.54
N VAL A 225 -2.38 -9.94 -9.51
CA VAL A 225 -1.58 -11.00 -10.13
C VAL A 225 -0.57 -11.55 -9.14
N GLU A 226 -0.36 -12.86 -9.14
CA GLU A 226 0.60 -13.52 -8.25
C GLU A 226 2.06 -13.20 -8.62
N ILE A 227 2.91 -12.96 -7.62
CA ILE A 227 4.35 -12.70 -7.80
C ILE A 227 5.07 -14.00 -8.17
N ARG A 228 4.95 -14.43 -9.42
CA ARG A 228 5.59 -15.63 -9.95
C ARG A 228 5.81 -15.55 -11.46
N LYS A 229 6.88 -16.18 -11.95
CA LYS A 229 7.29 -16.10 -13.36
C LYS A 229 6.31 -16.80 -14.31
N ASP A 230 5.71 -17.90 -13.86
CA ASP A 230 4.79 -18.75 -14.62
C ASP A 230 3.31 -18.37 -14.44
N VAL A 231 3.02 -17.15 -13.99
CA VAL A 231 1.64 -16.70 -13.75
C VAL A 231 0.86 -16.58 -15.07
N GLU A 232 -0.38 -17.06 -15.06
CA GLU A 232 -1.34 -16.87 -16.15
C GLU A 232 -2.18 -15.63 -15.83
N ALA A 233 -2.07 -14.59 -16.67
CA ALA A 233 -2.81 -13.35 -16.50
C ALA A 233 -3.08 -12.69 -17.86
N ASN A 234 -4.27 -12.11 -18.00
CA ASN A 234 -4.65 -11.25 -19.12
C ASN A 234 -4.34 -9.80 -18.76
N VAL A 235 -3.44 -9.16 -19.51
CA VAL A 235 -3.01 -7.79 -19.29
C VAL A 235 -3.37 -6.93 -20.49
N LEU A 236 -4.06 -5.81 -20.24
CA LEU A 236 -4.29 -4.76 -21.23
C LEU A 236 -3.32 -3.62 -20.96
N VAL A 237 -2.70 -3.09 -22.00
CA VAL A 237 -1.88 -1.87 -21.92
C VAL A 237 -2.38 -0.89 -22.98
N VAL A 238 -2.79 0.30 -22.54
CA VAL A 238 -3.19 1.41 -23.41
C VAL A 238 -2.05 2.40 -23.45
N GLY A 239 -1.48 2.59 -24.64
CA GLY A 239 -0.18 3.20 -24.84
C GLY A 239 0.89 2.14 -25.07
N MET A 240 1.79 2.41 -26.02
CA MET A 240 2.83 1.46 -26.40
C MET A 240 4.22 1.95 -25.98
N GLY A 241 4.87 1.13 -25.15
CA GLY A 241 6.20 1.40 -24.60
C GLY A 241 6.88 0.14 -24.04
N PHE A 242 7.89 0.35 -23.21
CA PHE A 242 8.77 -0.69 -22.66
C PHE A 242 8.04 -1.78 -21.87
N ILE A 243 7.02 -1.41 -21.09
CA ILE A 243 6.30 -2.35 -20.20
C ILE A 243 5.76 -3.57 -20.95
N ASN A 244 5.30 -3.40 -22.19
CA ASN A 244 4.76 -4.47 -23.00
C ASN A 244 5.81 -5.55 -23.30
N SER A 245 7.01 -5.11 -23.71
CA SER A 245 8.13 -5.98 -24.02
C SER A 245 8.69 -6.65 -22.77
N TYR A 246 8.77 -5.91 -21.67
CA TYR A 246 9.20 -6.47 -20.39
C TYR A 246 8.27 -7.59 -19.92
N LEU A 247 6.96 -7.35 -19.91
CA LEU A 247 5.98 -8.33 -19.47
C LEU A 247 6.04 -9.58 -20.36
N HIS A 248 6.15 -9.40 -21.67
CA HIS A 248 6.25 -10.50 -22.63
C HIS A 248 7.50 -11.36 -22.41
N HIS A 249 8.64 -10.72 -22.15
CA HIS A 249 9.93 -11.36 -21.95
C HIS A 249 9.99 -12.12 -20.61
N ASN A 250 9.50 -11.51 -19.54
CA ASN A 250 9.65 -12.05 -18.19
C ASN A 250 8.56 -13.03 -17.79
N TYR A 251 7.34 -12.89 -18.32
CA TYR A 251 6.18 -13.71 -17.96
C TYR A 251 5.65 -14.50 -19.17
N PRO A 252 6.20 -15.70 -19.42
CA PRO A 252 5.92 -16.50 -20.63
C PRO A 252 4.48 -17.02 -20.74
N LYS A 253 3.67 -16.88 -19.69
CA LYS A 253 2.26 -17.31 -19.67
C LYS A 253 1.25 -16.17 -19.64
N MET A 254 1.71 -14.91 -19.63
CA MET A 254 0.80 -13.76 -19.73
C MET A 254 0.29 -13.58 -21.16
N GLN A 255 -0.98 -13.20 -21.27
CA GLN A 255 -1.63 -12.76 -22.49
C GLN A 255 -1.70 -11.23 -22.49
N ILE A 256 -0.96 -10.59 -23.38
CA ILE A 256 -0.79 -9.14 -23.42
C ILE A 256 -1.50 -8.58 -24.64
N THR A 257 -2.42 -7.65 -24.40
CA THR A 257 -3.05 -6.84 -25.44
C THR A 257 -2.56 -5.41 -25.29
N THR A 258 -1.90 -4.87 -26.31
CA THR A 258 -1.47 -3.47 -26.35
C THR A 258 -2.35 -2.70 -27.32
N VAL A 259 -2.82 -1.53 -26.92
CA VAL A 259 -3.67 -0.65 -27.74
C VAL A 259 -3.01 0.72 -27.84
N ASP A 260 -2.81 1.21 -29.05
CA ASP A 260 -2.29 2.57 -29.28
C ASP A 260 -3.03 3.23 -30.44
N HIS A 261 -3.29 4.53 -30.36
CA HIS A 261 -3.98 5.25 -31.42
C HIS A 261 -3.04 5.56 -32.60
N ASP A 262 -1.73 5.69 -32.36
CA ASP A 262 -0.76 6.01 -33.40
C ASP A 262 -0.09 4.73 -33.95
N PRO A 263 -0.31 4.36 -35.22
CA PRO A 263 0.36 3.21 -35.83
C PRO A 263 1.90 3.31 -35.80
N LYS A 264 2.47 4.52 -35.75
CA LYS A 264 3.93 4.72 -35.68
C LYS A 264 4.52 4.22 -34.37
N MET A 265 3.75 4.23 -33.29
CA MET A 265 4.22 3.71 -32.01
C MET A 265 4.50 2.21 -32.08
N LEU A 266 3.80 1.47 -32.95
CA LEU A 266 4.06 0.05 -33.17
C LEU A 266 5.43 -0.17 -33.84
N GLU A 267 5.75 0.68 -34.82
CA GLU A 267 7.04 0.65 -35.50
C GLU A 267 8.18 0.99 -34.54
N ILE A 268 7.99 2.03 -33.72
CA ILE A 268 8.96 2.44 -32.71
C ILE A 268 9.19 1.31 -31.71
N ALA A 269 8.12 0.71 -31.18
CA ALA A 269 8.25 -0.34 -30.18
C ALA A 269 8.92 -1.61 -30.71
N ARG A 270 8.63 -2.01 -31.95
CA ARG A 270 9.35 -3.14 -32.60
C ARG A 270 10.82 -2.85 -32.81
N LYS A 271 11.17 -1.62 -33.20
CA LYS A 271 12.54 -1.24 -33.56
C LYS A 271 13.42 -0.96 -32.35
N TRP A 272 12.89 -0.30 -31.33
CA TRP A 272 13.67 0.27 -30.22
C TRP A 272 13.42 -0.40 -28.88
N PHE A 273 12.26 -1.05 -28.69
CA PHE A 273 11.89 -1.72 -27.44
C PHE A 273 11.77 -3.24 -27.59
N GLU A 274 12.29 -3.80 -28.69
CA GLU A 274 12.27 -5.24 -28.99
C GLU A 274 10.88 -5.88 -28.85
N LEU A 275 9.82 -5.13 -29.16
CA LEU A 275 8.45 -5.63 -29.06
C LEU A 275 8.26 -6.83 -29.99
N ARG A 276 7.99 -8.00 -29.40
CA ARG A 276 7.71 -9.25 -30.12
C ARG A 276 6.22 -9.54 -30.07
N LEU A 277 5.57 -9.60 -31.23
CA LEU A 277 4.19 -10.07 -31.33
C LEU A 277 4.19 -11.56 -31.64
N ASP A 278 3.35 -12.29 -30.94
CA ASP A 278 3.11 -13.72 -31.13
C ASP A 278 1.69 -14.06 -30.64
N SER A 279 1.39 -15.34 -30.45
CA SER A 279 0.07 -15.78 -29.95
C SER A 279 -0.28 -15.25 -28.56
N ARG A 280 0.69 -14.72 -27.81
CA ARG A 280 0.51 -14.17 -26.47
C ARG A 280 0.62 -12.66 -26.39
N HIS A 281 1.05 -12.00 -27.46
CA HIS A 281 1.15 -10.54 -27.50
C HIS A 281 0.55 -9.98 -28.76
N THR A 282 -0.61 -9.34 -28.60
CA THR A 282 -1.34 -8.68 -29.69
C THR A 282 -1.22 -7.16 -29.55
N ALA A 283 -0.87 -6.48 -30.63
CA ALA A 283 -0.91 -5.02 -30.72
C ALA A 283 -2.06 -4.58 -31.64
N ILE A 284 -2.85 -3.60 -31.19
CA ILE A 284 -4.04 -3.10 -31.86
C ILE A 284 -3.90 -1.59 -32.05
N THR A 285 -3.97 -1.14 -33.29
CA THR A 285 -4.03 0.30 -33.59
C THR A 285 -5.48 0.77 -33.54
N MET A 286 -5.88 1.44 -32.45
CA MET A 286 -7.24 1.94 -32.23
C MET A 286 -7.25 3.02 -31.16
N ASP A 287 -8.24 3.91 -31.19
CA ASP A 287 -8.56 4.74 -30.03
C ASP A 287 -8.86 3.86 -28.79
N GLY A 288 -8.29 4.23 -27.65
CA GLY A 288 -8.40 3.43 -26.42
C GLY A 288 -9.83 3.31 -25.89
N ILE A 289 -10.62 4.38 -25.99
CA ILE A 289 -12.01 4.40 -25.51
C ILE A 289 -12.89 3.54 -26.43
N ASP A 290 -12.69 3.62 -27.73
CA ASP A 290 -13.39 2.77 -28.69
C ASP A 290 -13.02 1.29 -28.54
N PHE A 291 -11.75 1.00 -28.20
CA PHE A 291 -11.34 -0.33 -27.82
C PHE A 291 -12.09 -0.81 -26.58
N PHE A 292 -12.16 0.00 -25.51
CA PHE A 292 -12.88 -0.38 -24.29
C PHE A 292 -14.33 -0.73 -24.56
N LYS A 293 -15.05 0.11 -25.33
CA LYS A 293 -16.45 -0.17 -25.72
C LYS A 293 -16.59 -1.52 -26.43
N LYS A 294 -15.69 -1.81 -27.39
CA LYS A 294 -15.69 -3.09 -28.12
C LYS A 294 -15.33 -4.28 -27.23
N ALA A 295 -14.37 -4.10 -26.32
CA ALA A 295 -13.94 -5.13 -25.39
C ALA A 295 -15.07 -5.49 -24.40
N VAL A 296 -15.80 -4.49 -23.91
CA VAL A 296 -16.99 -4.68 -23.05
C VAL A 296 -18.07 -5.46 -23.80
N LEU A 297 -18.37 -5.10 -25.05
CA LEU A 297 -19.35 -5.82 -25.88
C LEU A 297 -18.95 -7.28 -26.15
N LYS A 298 -17.65 -7.56 -26.18
CA LYS A 298 -17.10 -8.91 -26.35
C LYS A 298 -17.00 -9.70 -25.03
N GLY A 299 -17.30 -9.10 -23.89
CA GLY A 299 -17.16 -9.73 -22.58
C GLY A 299 -15.71 -10.05 -22.22
N LEU A 300 -14.75 -9.20 -22.66
CA LEU A 300 -13.34 -9.37 -22.30
C LEU A 300 -13.10 -8.91 -20.87
N HIS A 301 -12.24 -9.64 -20.15
CA HIS A 301 -11.81 -9.31 -18.79
C HIS A 301 -10.29 -9.41 -18.63
N TYR A 302 -9.73 -8.49 -17.85
CA TYR A 302 -8.30 -8.33 -17.62
C TYR A 302 -7.97 -8.39 -16.13
N ASN A 303 -6.84 -9.02 -15.81
CA ASN A 303 -6.27 -9.01 -14.46
C ASN A 303 -5.62 -7.66 -14.16
N ALA A 304 -4.97 -7.06 -15.15
CA ALA A 304 -4.38 -5.73 -15.04
C ALA A 304 -4.65 -4.91 -16.30
N ILE A 305 -4.97 -3.63 -16.13
CA ILE A 305 -5.13 -2.66 -17.22
C ILE A 305 -4.18 -1.49 -16.96
N HIS A 306 -3.11 -1.35 -17.75
CA HIS A 306 -2.21 -0.20 -17.69
C HIS A 306 -2.70 0.90 -18.63
N ILE A 307 -2.77 2.14 -18.13
CA ILE A 307 -3.10 3.35 -18.87
C ILE A 307 -1.87 4.24 -18.89
N ASP A 308 -1.20 4.27 -20.04
CA ASP A 308 -0.02 5.07 -20.35
C ASP A 308 -0.24 5.85 -21.66
N ALA A 309 -1.40 6.51 -21.76
CA ALA A 309 -1.82 7.25 -22.94
C ALA A 309 -1.46 8.74 -22.81
N CYS A 310 -0.33 9.12 -23.39
CA CYS A 310 0.28 10.43 -23.19
C CYS A 310 0.01 11.46 -24.30
N THR A 311 0.12 12.75 -23.97
CA THR A 311 0.17 13.85 -24.93
C THR A 311 1.38 14.76 -24.70
N LEU A 312 1.93 15.27 -25.80
CA LEU A 312 3.02 16.27 -25.80
C LEU A 312 2.52 17.71 -25.80
N LYS A 313 1.21 17.93 -25.60
CA LYS A 313 0.65 19.30 -25.52
C LYS A 313 1.16 20.01 -24.28
N ASP A 314 1.60 21.25 -24.45
CA ASP A 314 1.91 22.15 -23.34
C ASP A 314 0.63 22.62 -22.63
N ASN A 315 0.77 23.17 -21.43
CA ASN A 315 -0.32 23.76 -20.62
C ASN A 315 -1.49 22.82 -20.29
N VAL A 316 -1.29 21.51 -20.34
CA VAL A 316 -2.26 20.52 -19.84
C VAL A 316 -2.03 20.24 -18.35
N THR A 317 -3.09 19.86 -17.64
CA THR A 317 -2.97 19.46 -16.23
C THR A 317 -2.34 18.08 -16.08
N THR A 318 -2.56 17.17 -17.03
CA THR A 318 -1.96 15.83 -17.08
C THR A 318 -1.46 15.56 -18.49
N ASN A 319 -0.17 15.24 -18.64
CA ASN A 319 0.39 14.78 -19.91
C ASN A 319 0.14 13.29 -20.09
N CYS A 320 0.26 12.52 -19.01
CA CYS A 320 -0.12 11.12 -18.95
C CYS A 320 -0.99 10.91 -17.69
N PRO A 321 -2.12 10.20 -17.79
CA PRO A 321 -2.86 10.00 -19.02
C PRO A 321 -3.53 11.31 -19.50
N VAL A 322 -3.99 11.35 -20.75
CA VAL A 322 -4.92 12.40 -21.21
C VAL A 322 -6.28 12.31 -20.51
N ASP A 323 -6.92 13.47 -20.31
CA ASP A 323 -8.12 13.67 -19.50
C ASP A 323 -9.22 12.61 -19.68
N VAL A 324 -9.50 12.22 -20.93
CA VAL A 324 -10.56 11.25 -21.27
C VAL A 324 -10.42 9.89 -20.56
N PHE A 325 -9.22 9.48 -20.16
CA PHE A 325 -9.00 8.18 -19.52
C PHE A 325 -9.41 8.11 -18.06
N TYR A 326 -9.66 9.26 -17.42
CA TYR A 326 -10.12 9.32 -16.03
C TYR A 326 -11.45 10.09 -15.89
N GLU A 327 -12.23 10.18 -16.98
CA GLU A 327 -13.60 10.66 -16.95
C GLU A 327 -14.57 9.56 -16.53
N LYS A 328 -15.68 9.93 -15.86
CA LYS A 328 -16.71 9.02 -15.34
C LYS A 328 -17.15 7.92 -16.33
N GLY A 329 -17.39 8.28 -17.59
CA GLY A 329 -17.82 7.32 -18.61
C GLY A 329 -16.76 6.28 -18.96
N THR A 330 -15.48 6.66 -18.95
CA THR A 330 -14.36 5.73 -19.21
C THR A 330 -14.14 4.80 -18.03
N LEU A 331 -14.30 5.30 -16.80
CA LEU A 331 -14.17 4.50 -15.59
C LEU A 331 -15.25 3.43 -15.48
N ASP A 332 -16.48 3.72 -15.91
CA ASP A 332 -17.54 2.71 -16.04
C ASP A 332 -17.12 1.57 -16.98
N LEU A 333 -16.55 1.92 -18.15
CA LEU A 333 -16.05 0.91 -19.08
C LEU A 333 -14.92 0.08 -18.46
N LEU A 334 -13.95 0.72 -17.81
CA LEU A 334 -12.82 0.04 -17.16
C LEU A 334 -13.29 -0.90 -16.06
N SER A 335 -14.27 -0.49 -15.24
CA SER A 335 -14.84 -1.32 -14.18
C SER A 335 -15.49 -2.61 -14.69
N ARG A 336 -15.96 -2.61 -15.94
CA ARG A 336 -16.57 -3.77 -16.60
C ARG A 336 -15.55 -4.64 -17.32
N LEU A 337 -14.33 -4.14 -17.54
CA LEU A 337 -13.24 -4.83 -18.26
C LEU A 337 -12.24 -5.53 -17.35
N ILE A 338 -12.29 -5.26 -16.06
CA ILE A 338 -11.43 -5.91 -15.07
C ILE A 338 -12.10 -7.16 -14.50
N THR A 339 -11.30 -8.05 -13.92
CA THR A 339 -11.79 -9.17 -13.09
C THR A 339 -12.13 -8.70 -11.67
N SER A 340 -12.75 -9.56 -10.86
CA SER A 340 -13.09 -9.24 -9.46
C SER A 340 -11.87 -8.97 -8.56
N LYS A 341 -10.67 -9.38 -8.98
CA LYS A 341 -9.40 -9.05 -8.31
C LYS A 341 -8.55 -8.10 -9.15
N GLY A 342 -9.11 -7.53 -10.21
CA GLY A 342 -8.36 -6.79 -11.20
C GLY A 342 -7.89 -5.42 -10.73
N VAL A 343 -6.86 -4.91 -11.39
CA VAL A 343 -6.26 -3.59 -11.13
C VAL A 343 -6.21 -2.77 -12.42
N VAL A 344 -6.46 -1.48 -12.32
CA VAL A 344 -6.16 -0.47 -13.33
C VAL A 344 -4.95 0.33 -12.84
N ILE A 345 -3.92 0.47 -13.65
CA ILE A 345 -2.67 1.14 -13.27
C ILE A 345 -2.52 2.32 -14.21
N VAL A 346 -2.40 3.52 -13.67
CA VAL A 346 -2.38 4.77 -14.41
C VAL A 346 -1.04 5.47 -14.18
N ASN A 347 -0.26 5.65 -15.23
CA ASN A 347 0.98 6.42 -15.12
C ASN A 347 0.66 7.92 -15.14
N VAL A 348 1.11 8.67 -14.13
CA VAL A 348 0.83 10.11 -14.04
C VAL A 348 2.09 10.93 -14.30
N LEU A 349 2.03 11.70 -15.39
CA LEU A 349 3.10 12.62 -15.78
C LEU A 349 2.54 14.02 -16.01
N ASN A 350 3.30 15.01 -15.55
CA ASN A 350 3.11 16.41 -15.90
C ASN A 350 4.47 17.01 -16.25
N ILE A 351 4.65 17.42 -17.50
CA ILE A 351 5.93 17.91 -18.03
C ILE A 351 6.28 19.30 -17.45
N ASN A 352 5.28 20.03 -16.93
CA ASN A 352 5.45 21.36 -16.35
C ASN A 352 5.85 21.34 -14.86
N GLY A 353 6.25 20.18 -14.31
CA GLY A 353 6.74 20.09 -12.94
C GLY A 353 5.66 20.21 -11.86
N GLN A 354 4.39 19.90 -12.16
CA GLN A 354 3.30 19.84 -11.18
C GLN A 354 2.72 18.41 -11.01
N PRO A 355 3.54 17.40 -10.68
CA PRO A 355 3.10 16.00 -10.63
C PRO A 355 2.02 15.75 -9.57
N TYR A 356 2.11 16.38 -8.40
CA TYR A 356 1.10 16.24 -7.34
C TYR A 356 -0.29 16.74 -7.77
N ARG A 357 -0.35 17.90 -8.44
CA ARG A 357 -1.60 18.46 -8.94
C ARG A 357 -2.22 17.58 -10.03
N ALA A 358 -1.37 17.03 -10.90
CA ALA A 358 -1.77 16.09 -11.93
C ALA A 358 -2.34 14.80 -11.32
N ALA A 359 -1.64 14.20 -10.35
CA ALA A 359 -2.09 13.00 -9.64
C ALA A 359 -3.41 13.25 -8.92
N LYS A 360 -3.53 14.37 -8.21
CA LYS A 360 -4.78 14.76 -7.53
C LYS A 360 -5.94 14.91 -8.53
N LYS A 361 -5.72 15.48 -9.71
CA LYS A 361 -6.77 15.61 -10.74
C LYS A 361 -7.19 14.25 -11.30
N VAL A 362 -6.25 13.37 -11.62
CA VAL A 362 -6.55 12.00 -12.08
C VAL A 362 -7.38 11.30 -11.00
N CYS A 363 -6.95 11.37 -9.74
CA CYS A 363 -7.69 10.76 -8.64
C CYS A 363 -9.08 11.38 -8.46
N LEU A 364 -9.23 12.70 -8.56
CA LEU A 364 -10.54 13.37 -8.44
C LEU A 364 -11.49 13.07 -9.61
N GLY A 365 -10.99 12.94 -10.84
CA GLY A 365 -11.81 12.52 -11.98
C GLY A 365 -12.27 11.06 -11.86
N VAL A 366 -11.44 10.25 -11.18
CA VAL A 366 -11.77 8.86 -10.81
C VAL A 366 -12.90 8.77 -9.78
N ILE A 367 -13.08 9.82 -8.99
CA ILE A 367 -14.10 9.92 -7.95
C ILE A 367 -15.37 10.52 -8.56
N PRO A 368 -16.53 9.84 -8.53
CA PRO A 368 -17.77 10.49 -8.91
C PRO A 368 -18.06 11.64 -7.94
N ILE A 369 -18.09 12.88 -8.45
CA ILE A 369 -18.55 14.05 -7.70
C ILE A 369 -20.06 13.90 -7.53
N HIS A 370 -20.50 13.48 -6.35
CA HIS A 370 -21.89 13.59 -5.90
C HIS A 370 -21.94 14.13 -4.48
#